data_AF-A0A2S0NFL0-F1
#
_entry.id   AF-A0A2S0NFL0-F1
#
_cell.length_a   1.000
_cell.length_b   1.000
_cell.length_c   1.000
_cell.angle_alpha   90.00
_cell.angle_beta   90.00
_cell.angle_gamma   90.00
#
_symmetry.space_group_name_H-M   'P 1'
#
loop_
_entity.id
_entity.type
_entity.pdbx_description
1 polymer ?
#
loop_
_entity_poly.entity_id
_entity_poly.type
_entity_poly.pdbx_seq_one_letter_code
_entity_poly.pdbx_strand_id
1 'polypeptide(L)'
;MGLLALVTVAALTPLSSTTGFAQQAQFERFCRDYADHAVSAANRAAQAGCAPHRAFRNDFVADRALHYNWCLRAPEQAVAAGRQSRQQALNACLARANPQAQFDRFCRDYADHAVNVANRARQSQCPASGWYSTNHAGHLNWCRGAPEQTVAAHRQSRQRALDNCLRGAP
;
A
#
# COMPACT_ATOMS: atom_id res chain seq x y z
N MET A 1 14.26 37.99 78.82
CA MET A 1 13.78 36.92 77.93
C MET A 1 12.94 37.57 76.85
N GLY A 2 13.45 37.69 75.63
CA GLY A 2 12.74 38.31 74.50
C GLY A 2 13.03 37.51 73.24
N LEU A 3 12.04 36.75 72.76
CA LEU A 3 12.12 36.02 71.49
C LEU A 3 11.71 36.96 70.34
N LEU A 4 12.66 37.24 69.44
CA LEU A 4 12.41 37.86 68.15
C LEU A 4 11.95 36.77 67.16
N ALA A 5 10.70 36.85 66.74
CA ALA A 5 10.14 36.01 65.67
C ALA A 5 10.50 36.60 64.30
N LEU A 6 11.28 35.88 63.50
CA LEU A 6 11.54 36.19 62.10
C LEU A 6 10.35 35.76 61.23
N VAL A 7 9.66 36.73 60.64
CA VAL A 7 8.66 36.51 59.59
C VAL A 7 9.38 36.49 58.25
N THR A 8 9.50 35.31 57.63
CA THR A 8 10.01 35.17 56.26
C THR A 8 8.89 35.49 55.26
N VAL A 9 9.06 36.57 54.51
CA VAL A 9 8.18 36.93 53.39
C VAL A 9 8.60 36.09 52.18
N ALA A 10 7.79 35.09 51.82
CA ALA A 10 7.98 34.33 50.59
C ALA A 10 7.63 35.22 49.38
N ALA A 11 8.65 35.62 48.61
CA ALA A 11 8.47 36.35 47.36
C ALA A 11 7.88 35.42 46.29
N LEU A 12 6.62 35.65 45.92
CA LEU A 12 5.96 35.01 44.78
C LEU A 12 6.56 35.57 43.49
N THR A 13 7.42 34.80 42.82
CA THR A 13 7.90 35.14 41.49
C THR A 13 6.81 34.86 40.45
N PRO A 14 6.47 35.84 39.57
CA PRO A 14 5.51 35.61 38.50
C PRO A 14 6.10 34.63 37.48
N LEU A 15 5.45 33.47 37.31
CA LEU A 15 5.75 32.49 36.27
C LEU A 15 5.40 33.09 34.90
N SER A 16 6.41 33.64 34.23
CA SER A 16 6.33 34.23 32.90
C SER A 16 5.82 33.23 31.84
N SER A 17 4.81 33.64 31.10
CA SER A 17 4.06 32.89 30.08
C SER A 17 4.80 32.66 28.73
N THR A 18 6.13 32.51 28.74
CA THR A 18 6.93 32.39 27.50
C THR A 18 6.78 31.04 26.79
N THR A 19 6.12 30.05 27.40
CA THR A 19 5.93 28.71 26.84
C THR A 19 4.96 28.66 25.65
N GLY A 20 3.97 29.57 25.59
CA GLY A 20 2.92 29.52 24.56
C GLY A 20 3.41 29.77 23.13
N PHE A 21 4.24 30.79 22.91
CA PHE A 21 4.67 31.18 21.56
C PHE A 21 5.67 30.19 20.94
N ALA A 22 6.60 29.66 21.75
CA ALA A 22 7.56 28.66 21.28
C ALA A 22 6.86 27.35 20.91
N GLN A 23 5.86 26.95 21.70
CA GLN A 23 5.04 25.76 21.43
C GLN A 23 4.20 25.93 20.16
N GLN A 24 3.62 27.12 19.93
CA GLN A 24 2.89 27.42 18.71
C GLN A 24 3.79 27.36 17.46
N ALA A 25 4.97 27.99 17.50
CA ALA A 25 5.91 27.95 16.38
C ALA A 25 6.42 26.52 16.08
N GLN A 26 6.59 25.68 17.10
CA GLN A 26 6.92 24.27 16.94
C GLN A 26 5.78 23.49 16.26
N PHE A 27 4.55 23.66 16.74
CA PHE A 27 3.37 23.00 16.17
C PHE A 27 3.14 23.40 14.71
N GLU A 28 3.33 24.68 14.36
CA GLU A 28 3.24 25.11 12.97
C GLU A 28 4.31 24.47 12.07
N ARG A 29 5.56 24.32 12.57
CA ARG A 29 6.61 23.61 11.83
C ARG A 29 6.24 22.15 11.61
N PHE A 30 5.71 21.49 12.63
CA PHE A 30 5.17 20.13 12.53
C PHE A 30 4.08 20.05 11.46
N CYS A 31 3.12 20.98 11.43
CA CYS A 31 2.07 20.98 10.42
C CYS A 31 2.58 21.27 9.00
N ARG A 32 3.62 22.11 8.85
CA ARG A 32 4.28 22.32 7.55
C ARG A 32 4.90 21.01 7.03
N ASP A 33 5.68 20.33 7.87
CA ASP A 33 6.27 19.03 7.53
C ASP A 33 5.21 17.97 7.19
N TYR A 34 4.13 17.89 7.97
CA TYR A 34 3.02 16.99 7.67
C TYR A 34 2.41 17.27 6.28
N ALA A 35 2.16 18.54 5.95
CA ALA A 35 1.57 18.92 4.68
C ALA A 35 2.50 18.61 3.50
N ASP A 36 3.79 18.88 3.65
CA ASP A 36 4.82 18.55 2.66
C ASP A 36 4.91 17.04 2.42
N HIS A 37 4.87 16.25 3.50
CA HIS A 37 4.83 14.78 3.42
C HIS A 37 3.56 14.28 2.70
N ALA A 38 2.40 14.85 3.00
CA ALA A 38 1.14 14.45 2.39
C ALA A 38 1.11 14.71 0.88
N VAL A 39 1.57 15.89 0.43
CA VAL A 39 1.68 16.23 -1.00
C VAL A 39 2.72 15.37 -1.70
N SER A 40 3.87 15.14 -1.08
CA SER A 40 4.90 14.24 -1.63
C SER A 40 4.34 12.82 -1.84
N ALA A 41 3.62 12.28 -0.87
CA ALA A 41 2.96 10.98 -0.98
C ALA A 41 1.89 10.96 -2.09
N ALA A 42 1.08 12.01 -2.21
CA ALA A 42 0.10 12.19 -3.29
C ALA A 42 0.75 12.15 -4.67
N ASN A 43 1.82 12.93 -4.86
CA ASN A 43 2.55 13.00 -6.13
C ASN A 43 3.19 11.65 -6.50
N ARG A 44 3.83 10.98 -5.54
CA ARG A 44 4.43 9.65 -5.76
C ARG A 44 3.37 8.61 -6.14
N ALA A 45 2.21 8.65 -5.49
CA ALA A 45 1.10 7.77 -5.83
C ALA A 45 0.57 8.05 -7.25
N ALA A 46 0.43 9.33 -7.63
CA ALA A 46 0.01 9.70 -8.99
C ALA A 46 1.02 9.21 -10.04
N GLN A 47 2.32 9.41 -9.81
CA GLN A 47 3.39 8.93 -10.70
C GLN A 47 3.39 7.41 -10.85
N ALA A 48 3.05 6.67 -9.79
CA ALA A 48 2.95 5.22 -9.81
C ALA A 48 1.62 4.68 -10.38
N GLY A 49 0.75 5.55 -10.93
CA GLY A 49 -0.53 5.13 -11.50
C GLY A 49 -1.54 4.63 -10.47
N CYS A 50 -1.47 5.12 -9.23
CA CYS A 50 -2.30 4.64 -8.12
C CYS A 50 -3.76 5.15 -8.12
N ALA A 51 -4.16 5.97 -9.11
CA ALA A 51 -5.41 6.74 -9.06
C ALA A 51 -6.57 6.17 -9.94
N PRO A 52 -7.85 6.28 -9.53
CA PRO A 52 -8.37 6.58 -8.19
C PRO A 52 -8.93 5.33 -7.51
N HIS A 53 -8.10 4.57 -6.78
CA HIS A 53 -8.62 3.58 -5.83
C HIS A 53 -9.45 4.31 -4.76
N ARG A 54 -10.57 3.75 -4.32
CA ARG A 54 -11.52 4.42 -3.39
C ARG A 54 -10.89 4.85 -2.05
N ALA A 55 -9.77 4.22 -1.69
CA ALA A 55 -8.96 4.56 -0.52
C ALA A 55 -8.20 5.91 -0.64
N PHE A 56 -8.17 6.54 -1.82
CA PHE A 56 -7.32 7.70 -2.10
C PHE A 56 -8.06 9.03 -2.28
N ARG A 57 -9.40 9.07 -2.21
CA ARG A 57 -10.16 10.24 -2.70
C ARG A 57 -9.99 11.52 -1.87
N ASN A 58 -9.78 11.40 -0.56
CA ASN A 58 -9.60 12.58 0.31
C ASN A 58 -8.19 12.66 0.90
N ASP A 59 -7.53 11.52 1.12
CA ASP A 59 -6.23 11.48 1.79
C ASP A 59 -5.05 11.82 0.87
N PHE A 60 -5.21 11.70 -0.45
CA PHE A 60 -4.13 11.85 -1.45
C PHE A 60 -4.39 13.01 -2.42
N VAL A 61 -5.04 14.08 -1.95
CA VAL A 61 -5.09 15.35 -2.68
C VAL A 61 -3.72 16.02 -2.59
N ALA A 62 -3.13 16.43 -3.73
CA ALA A 62 -1.87 17.15 -3.79
C ALA A 62 -2.03 18.65 -3.46
N ASP A 63 -2.75 18.96 -2.38
CA ASP A 63 -3.01 20.32 -1.91
C ASP A 63 -2.38 20.52 -0.52
N ARG A 64 -1.25 21.24 -0.51
CA ARG A 64 -0.49 21.52 0.70
C ARG A 64 -1.28 22.36 1.70
N ALA A 65 -2.01 23.36 1.23
CA ALA A 65 -2.76 24.28 2.08
C ALA A 65 -3.90 23.54 2.79
N LEU A 66 -4.58 22.63 2.08
CA LEU A 66 -5.59 21.75 2.66
C LEU A 66 -5.03 20.91 3.82
N HIS A 67 -3.91 20.22 3.62
CA HIS A 67 -3.29 19.39 4.67
C HIS A 67 -2.77 20.22 5.84
N TYR A 68 -2.16 21.37 5.56
CA TYR A 68 -1.67 22.28 6.59
C TYR A 68 -2.81 22.80 7.46
N ASN A 69 -3.88 23.32 6.84
CA ASN A 69 -5.05 23.85 7.54
C ASN A 69 -5.79 22.79 8.34
N TRP A 70 -5.85 21.55 7.85
CA TRP A 70 -6.39 20.43 8.61
C TRP A 70 -5.53 20.11 9.83
N CYS A 71 -4.20 20.05 9.67
CA CYS A 71 -3.28 19.76 10.77
C CYS A 71 -3.41 20.77 11.92
N LEU A 72 -3.55 22.05 11.61
CA LEU A 72 -3.70 23.11 12.61
C LEU A 72 -4.92 22.93 13.53
N ARG A 73 -5.93 22.14 13.11
CA ARG A 73 -7.17 21.92 13.87
C ARG A 73 -7.31 20.48 14.37
N ALA A 74 -6.47 19.56 13.90
CA ALA A 74 -6.56 18.16 14.23
C ALA A 74 -5.79 17.85 15.53
N PRO A 75 -6.28 16.93 16.37
CA PRO A 75 -5.47 16.38 17.47
C PRO A 75 -4.20 15.74 16.93
N GLU A 76 -3.07 15.88 17.62
CA GLU A 76 -1.77 15.34 17.19
C GLU A 76 -1.82 13.85 16.86
N GLN A 77 -2.57 13.07 17.66
CA GLN A 77 -2.81 11.64 17.43
C GLN A 77 -3.48 11.37 16.07
N ALA A 78 -4.42 12.21 15.66
CA ALA A 78 -5.08 12.09 14.36
C ALA A 78 -4.12 12.44 13.22
N VAL A 79 -3.25 13.45 13.41
CA VAL A 79 -2.21 13.81 12.42
C VAL A 79 -1.22 12.66 12.23
N ALA A 80 -0.75 12.07 13.33
CA ALA A 80 0.14 10.91 13.30
C ALA A 80 -0.52 9.70 12.61
N ALA A 81 -1.77 9.36 12.97
CA ALA A 81 -2.53 8.29 12.34
C ALA A 81 -2.73 8.55 10.83
N GLY A 82 -3.05 9.78 10.44
CA GLY A 82 -3.19 10.17 9.03
C GLY A 82 -1.88 10.05 8.26
N ARG A 83 -0.73 10.42 8.85
CA ARG A 83 0.60 10.24 8.24
C ARG A 83 0.91 8.75 8.03
N GLN A 84 0.68 7.93 9.04
CA GLN A 84 0.90 6.48 8.98
C GLN A 84 0.01 5.82 7.91
N SER A 85 -1.29 6.15 7.92
CA SER A 85 -2.26 5.62 6.94
C SER A 85 -1.83 5.92 5.51
N ARG A 86 -1.44 7.17 5.21
CA ARG A 86 -0.92 7.55 3.88
C ARG A 86 0.34 6.78 3.53
N GLN A 87 1.29 6.64 4.44
CA GLN A 87 2.52 5.93 4.14
C GLN A 87 2.24 4.45 3.83
N GLN A 88 1.35 3.80 4.58
CA GLN A 88 0.91 2.43 4.32
C GLN A 88 0.21 2.30 2.97
N ALA A 89 -0.71 3.21 2.66
CA ALA A 89 -1.42 3.22 1.38
C ALA A 89 -0.49 3.46 0.18
N LEU A 90 0.50 4.36 0.32
CA LEU A 90 1.54 4.58 -0.68
C LEU A 90 2.38 3.32 -0.88
N ASN A 91 2.88 2.71 0.20
CA ASN A 91 3.68 1.49 0.12
C ASN A 91 2.91 0.35 -0.56
N ALA A 92 1.65 0.15 -0.20
CA ALA A 92 0.78 -0.84 -0.83
C ALA A 92 0.59 -0.56 -2.33
N CYS A 93 0.46 0.71 -2.71
CA CYS A 93 0.38 1.03 -4.12
C CYS A 93 1.71 0.79 -4.86
N LEU A 94 2.84 1.26 -4.32
CA LEU A 94 4.14 1.07 -4.95
C LEU A 94 4.46 -0.42 -5.13
N ALA A 95 4.08 -1.26 -4.17
CA ALA A 95 4.20 -2.72 -4.30
C ALA A 95 3.34 -3.30 -5.44
N ARG A 96 2.18 -2.69 -5.74
CA ARG A 96 1.34 -3.08 -6.89
C ARG A 96 1.88 -2.53 -8.21
N ALA A 97 2.43 -1.33 -8.20
CA ALA A 97 3.01 -0.67 -9.37
C ALA A 97 4.37 -1.24 -9.79
N ASN A 98 5.07 -1.94 -8.89
CA ASN A 98 6.35 -2.59 -9.21
C ASN A 98 6.18 -3.62 -10.35
N PRO A 99 6.83 -3.43 -11.52
CA PRO A 99 6.72 -4.34 -12.66
C PRO A 99 7.12 -5.77 -12.33
N GLN A 100 8.17 -5.96 -11.53
CA GLN A 100 8.58 -7.29 -11.09
C GLN A 100 7.48 -7.96 -10.26
N ALA A 101 6.85 -7.22 -9.34
CA ALA A 101 5.77 -7.74 -8.53
C ALA A 101 4.50 -8.01 -9.37
N GLN A 102 4.26 -7.23 -10.43
CA GLN A 102 3.19 -7.50 -11.42
C GLN A 102 3.46 -8.79 -12.17
N PHE A 103 4.67 -8.95 -12.70
CA PHE A 103 5.07 -10.16 -13.41
C PHE A 103 5.02 -11.41 -12.51
N ASP A 104 5.47 -11.31 -11.26
CA ASP A 104 5.34 -12.39 -10.28
C ASP A 104 3.89 -12.75 -9.95
N ARG A 105 2.95 -11.77 -9.95
CA ARG A 105 1.52 -12.06 -9.82
C ARG A 105 0.98 -12.76 -11.07
N PHE A 106 1.30 -12.24 -12.25
CA PHE A 106 0.95 -12.87 -13.53
C PHE A 106 1.40 -14.34 -13.59
N CYS A 107 2.63 -14.64 -13.15
CA CYS A 107 3.13 -16.01 -13.16
C CYS A 107 2.48 -16.93 -12.13
N ARG A 108 2.04 -16.41 -10.97
CA ARG A 108 1.23 -17.18 -10.01
C ARG A 108 -0.15 -17.49 -10.60
N ASP A 109 -0.82 -16.50 -11.16
CA ASP A 109 -2.13 -16.67 -11.78
C ASP A 109 -2.09 -17.69 -12.94
N TYR A 110 -1.01 -17.65 -13.73
CA TYR A 110 -0.75 -18.65 -14.77
C TYR A 110 -0.58 -20.06 -14.18
N ALA A 111 0.23 -20.21 -13.13
CA ALA A 111 0.49 -21.51 -12.51
C ALA A 111 -0.78 -22.12 -11.90
N ASP A 112 -1.58 -21.32 -11.20
CA ASP A 112 -2.89 -21.72 -10.68
C ASP A 112 -3.83 -22.14 -11.82
N HIS A 113 -3.91 -21.35 -12.89
CA HIS A 113 -4.71 -21.70 -14.07
C HIS A 113 -4.27 -23.04 -14.69
N ALA A 114 -2.96 -23.25 -14.85
CA ALA A 114 -2.40 -24.46 -15.44
C ALA A 114 -2.71 -25.72 -14.60
N VAL A 115 -2.61 -25.63 -13.27
CA VAL A 115 -2.99 -26.71 -12.35
C VAL A 115 -4.49 -26.97 -12.40
N ASN A 116 -5.32 -25.93 -12.40
CA ASN A 116 -6.77 -26.07 -12.48
C ASN A 116 -7.22 -26.74 -13.79
N VAL A 117 -6.65 -26.34 -14.93
CA VAL A 117 -6.90 -26.99 -16.22
C VAL A 117 -6.47 -28.46 -16.18
N ALA A 118 -5.29 -28.77 -15.64
CA ALA A 118 -4.82 -30.14 -15.53
C ALA A 118 -5.73 -31.01 -14.63
N ASN A 119 -6.18 -30.48 -13.50
CA ASN A 119 -7.11 -31.17 -12.60
C ASN A 119 -8.44 -31.45 -13.28
N ARG A 120 -9.02 -30.45 -13.96
CA ARG A 120 -10.30 -30.61 -14.70
C ARG A 120 -10.16 -31.61 -15.84
N ALA A 121 -9.08 -31.55 -16.60
CA ALA A 121 -8.82 -32.52 -17.67
C ALA A 121 -8.77 -33.96 -17.13
N ARG A 122 -8.09 -34.20 -15.99
CA ARG A 122 -8.05 -35.51 -15.34
C ARG A 122 -9.42 -35.97 -14.86
N GLN A 123 -10.18 -35.09 -14.22
CA GLN A 123 -11.54 -35.39 -13.72
C GLN A 123 -12.48 -35.76 -14.86
N SER A 124 -12.35 -35.11 -16.01
CA SER A 124 -13.17 -35.35 -17.20
C SER A 124 -12.60 -36.43 -18.12
N GLN A 125 -11.61 -37.20 -17.66
CA GLN A 125 -10.96 -38.29 -18.42
C GLN A 125 -10.48 -37.84 -19.82
N CYS A 126 -10.07 -36.58 -19.93
CA CYS A 126 -9.46 -36.06 -21.15
C CYS A 126 -8.19 -36.85 -21.47
N PRO A 127 -7.89 -37.10 -22.76
CA PRO A 127 -6.66 -37.77 -23.16
C PRO A 127 -5.46 -37.09 -22.50
N ALA A 128 -4.62 -37.90 -21.85
CA ALA A 128 -3.43 -37.43 -21.18
C ALA A 128 -2.45 -36.87 -22.22
N SER A 129 -2.55 -35.57 -22.48
CA SER A 129 -1.47 -34.85 -23.15
C SER A 129 -0.38 -34.58 -22.11
N GLY A 130 0.90 -34.65 -22.50
CA GLY A 130 2.05 -34.33 -21.61
C GLY A 130 2.03 -32.90 -21.03
N TRP A 131 1.02 -32.12 -21.37
CA TRP A 131 0.79 -30.75 -20.94
C TRP A 131 0.11 -30.68 -19.55
N TYR A 132 -0.62 -31.72 -19.11
CA TYR A 132 -1.43 -31.68 -17.88
C TYR A 132 -0.66 -32.06 -16.60
N SER A 133 0.46 -31.37 -16.36
CA SER A 133 1.14 -31.41 -15.06
C SER A 133 0.37 -30.59 -14.01
N THR A 134 0.26 -31.12 -12.79
CA THR A 134 -0.30 -30.43 -11.61
C THR A 134 0.79 -29.83 -10.72
N ASN A 135 2.05 -29.82 -11.18
CA ASN A 135 3.16 -29.22 -10.45
C ASN A 135 3.12 -27.68 -10.57
N HIS A 136 2.47 -27.03 -9.60
CA HIS A 136 2.40 -25.56 -9.53
C HIS A 136 3.79 -24.90 -9.57
N ALA A 137 4.76 -25.40 -8.80
CA ALA A 137 6.11 -24.83 -8.76
C ALA A 137 6.82 -24.93 -10.11
N GLY A 138 6.62 -26.04 -10.84
CA GLY A 138 7.12 -26.20 -12.21
C GLY A 138 6.55 -25.15 -13.17
N HIS A 139 5.23 -24.91 -13.12
CA HIS A 139 4.58 -23.88 -13.93
C HIS A 139 5.07 -22.47 -13.58
N LEU A 140 5.22 -22.18 -12.30
CA LEU A 140 5.72 -20.89 -11.82
C LEU A 140 7.16 -20.63 -12.30
N ASN A 141 8.04 -21.63 -12.17
CA ASN A 141 9.42 -21.52 -12.62
C ASN A 141 9.52 -21.35 -14.14
N TRP A 142 8.72 -22.09 -14.90
CA TRP A 142 8.65 -21.94 -16.35
C TRP A 142 8.18 -20.54 -16.75
N CYS A 143 7.11 -20.02 -16.14
CA CYS A 143 6.59 -18.70 -16.46
C CYS A 143 7.63 -17.60 -16.25
N ARG A 144 8.38 -17.66 -15.15
CA ARG A 144 9.41 -16.67 -14.84
C ARG A 144 10.55 -16.61 -15.85
N GLY A 145 10.79 -17.70 -16.57
CA GLY A 145 11.80 -17.77 -17.64
C GLY A 145 11.24 -17.51 -19.04
N ALA A 146 9.93 -17.36 -19.20
CA ALA A 146 9.27 -17.23 -20.50
C ALA A 146 8.78 -15.80 -20.75
N PRO A 147 8.78 -15.33 -22.02
CA PRO A 147 8.16 -14.06 -22.38
C PRO A 147 6.65 -14.05 -22.04
N GLU A 148 6.13 -12.92 -21.58
CA GLU A 148 4.72 -12.79 -21.18
C GLU A 148 3.75 -13.21 -22.29
N GLN A 149 4.04 -12.84 -23.55
CA GLN A 149 3.22 -13.24 -24.70
C GLN A 149 3.19 -14.76 -24.89
N THR A 150 4.33 -15.43 -24.67
CA THR A 150 4.43 -16.89 -24.73
C THR A 150 3.60 -17.55 -23.64
N VAL A 151 3.67 -17.03 -22.42
CA VAL A 151 2.86 -17.52 -21.29
C VAL A 151 1.36 -17.32 -21.56
N ALA A 152 0.97 -16.16 -22.08
CA ALA A 152 -0.42 -15.87 -22.44
C ALA A 152 -0.95 -16.79 -23.54
N ALA A 153 -0.18 -17.01 -24.61
CA ALA A 153 -0.54 -17.94 -25.68
C ALA A 153 -0.67 -19.38 -25.16
N HIS A 154 0.25 -19.79 -24.29
CA HIS A 154 0.22 -21.12 -23.67
C HIS A 154 -0.99 -21.31 -22.74
N ARG A 155 -1.33 -20.30 -21.94
CA ARG A 155 -2.55 -20.27 -21.11
C ARG A 155 -3.81 -20.48 -21.95
N GLN A 156 -3.93 -19.75 -23.06
CA GLN A 156 -5.06 -19.88 -23.98
C GLN A 156 -5.11 -21.26 -24.66
N SER A 157 -3.96 -21.76 -25.10
CA SER A 157 -3.87 -23.09 -25.72
C SER A 157 -4.37 -24.19 -24.79
N ARG A 158 -3.94 -24.16 -23.52
CA ARG A 158 -4.40 -25.08 -22.47
C ARG A 158 -5.92 -25.02 -22.25
N GLN A 159 -6.47 -23.81 -22.19
CA GLN A 159 -7.91 -23.63 -22.03
C GLN A 159 -8.68 -24.21 -23.22
N ARG A 160 -8.24 -23.89 -24.46
CA ARG A 160 -8.85 -24.44 -25.68
C ARG A 160 -8.78 -25.97 -25.74
N ALA A 161 -7.66 -26.56 -25.33
CA ALA A 161 -7.51 -28.01 -25.29
C ALA A 161 -8.50 -28.66 -24.30
N LEU A 162 -8.68 -28.06 -23.12
CA LEU A 162 -9.70 -28.50 -22.16
C LEU A 162 -11.10 -28.34 -22.76
N ASP A 163 -11.43 -27.18 -23.33
CA ASP A 163 -12.76 -26.92 -23.90
C ASP A 163 -13.09 -27.85 -25.07
N ASN A 164 -12.12 -28.22 -25.89
CA ASN A 164 -12.29 -29.20 -26.96
C ASN A 164 -12.57 -30.59 -26.41
N CYS A 165 -11.77 -31.04 -25.45
CA CYS A 165 -12.00 -32.32 -24.77
C CYS A 165 -13.41 -32.39 -24.16
N LEU A 166 -13.82 -31.36 -23.41
CA LEU A 166 -15.12 -31.34 -22.75
C LEU A 166 -16.30 -31.35 -23.72
N ARG A 167 -16.09 -30.93 -24.98
CA ARG A 167 -17.09 -30.99 -26.05
C ARG A 167 -17.07 -32.30 -26.83
N GLY A 168 -16.15 -33.22 -26.53
CA GLY A 168 -15.93 -34.43 -27.34
C GLY A 168 -15.41 -34.13 -28.75
N ALA A 169 -14.86 -32.93 -28.97
CA ALA A 169 -14.20 -32.59 -30.23
C ALA A 169 -12.83 -33.28 -30.28
N PRO A 170 -12.46 -33.92 -31.40
CA PRO A 170 -11.13 -34.50 -31.57
C PRO A 170 -10.00 -33.45 -31.45
#